data_AF-A0A2H9PI06-F1
#
_entry.id   AF-A0A2H9PI06-F1
#
_cell.length_a   1.000
_cell.length_b   1.000
_cell.length_c   1.000
_cell.angle_alpha   90.00
_cell.angle_beta   90.00
_cell.angle_gamma   90.00
#
_symmetry.space_group_name_H-M   'P 1'
#
loop_
_entity.id
_entity.type
_entity.pdbx_description
1 polymer ?
#
loop_
_entity_poly.entity_id
_entity_poly.type
_entity_poly.pdbx_seq_one_letter_code
_entity_poly.pdbx_strand_id
1 'polypeptide(L)'
;MGFKFCSKDKKCIITIIAIILTGIISLILMRNIIVFVGFLLINVFLNYYQGKTEFPFDLTPSLVLMIIFSVKLGFVYGLVFLFLGSVIPSVVAAGFNHMTFLFVSLAIVVSYLGSLGITNNLILYGLGLILFQSVIAFFIAKFFSDDPMTLFSVFLGFFVNIVYLLILSGIIGKILV
;
A
#
# COMPACT_ATOMS: atom_id res chain seq x y z
N MET A 1 -5.31 -31.90 33.03
CA MET A 1 -5.47 -30.89 34.11
C MET A 1 -6.70 -30.05 33.77
N GLY A 2 -7.81 -30.27 34.46
CA GLY A 2 -9.09 -29.63 34.14
C GLY A 2 -9.13 -28.17 34.59
N PHE A 3 -9.49 -27.26 33.69
CA PHE A 3 -9.77 -25.87 34.02
C PHE A 3 -11.02 -25.79 34.91
N LYS A 4 -10.83 -25.53 36.20
CA LYS A 4 -11.93 -25.10 37.09
C LYS A 4 -12.40 -23.72 36.63
N PHE A 5 -13.42 -23.67 35.78
CA PHE A 5 -14.13 -22.43 35.49
C PHE A 5 -14.79 -21.94 36.77
N CYS A 6 -14.43 -20.71 37.16
CA CYS A 6 -14.90 -20.04 38.38
C CYS A 6 -16.43 -20.06 38.48
N SER A 7 -16.92 -20.65 39.57
CA SER A 7 -18.32 -20.70 39.94
C SER A 7 -18.65 -19.52 40.87
N LYS A 8 -19.59 -18.68 40.45
CA LYS A 8 -20.45 -17.78 41.26
C LYS A 8 -19.90 -16.48 41.87
N ASP A 9 -18.64 -16.08 41.65
CA ASP A 9 -18.19 -14.76 42.08
C ASP A 9 -18.48 -13.66 41.05
N LYS A 10 -19.25 -12.64 41.44
CA LYS A 10 -19.54 -11.43 40.63
C LYS A 10 -18.25 -10.79 40.08
N LYS A 11 -17.14 -10.90 40.83
CA LYS A 11 -15.81 -10.42 40.41
C LYS A 11 -15.26 -11.17 39.20
N CYS A 12 -15.50 -12.47 39.07
CA CYS A 12 -15.02 -13.27 37.95
C CYS A 12 -15.75 -12.93 36.64
N ILE A 13 -17.07 -12.69 36.71
CA ILE A 13 -17.86 -12.24 35.55
C ILE A 13 -17.35 -10.89 35.05
N ILE A 14 -17.05 -9.95 35.96
CA ILE A 14 -16.48 -8.64 35.61
C ILE A 14 -15.11 -8.79 34.93
N THR A 15 -14.24 -9.68 35.41
CA THR A 15 -12.93 -9.92 34.79
C THR A 15 -13.03 -10.52 33.39
N ILE A 16 -13.94 -11.48 33.17
CA ILE A 16 -14.17 -12.08 31.84
C ILE A 16 -14.71 -11.04 30.87
N ILE A 17 -15.66 -10.20 31.28
CA ILE A 17 -16.20 -9.10 30.46
C ILE A 17 -15.08 -8.10 30.12
N ALA A 18 -14.22 -7.75 31.08
CA ALA A 18 -13.09 -6.84 30.86
C ALA A 18 -12.07 -7.41 29.86
N ILE A 19 -11.76 -8.71 29.92
CA ILE A 19 -10.87 -9.41 28.97
C ILE A 19 -11.48 -9.43 27.56
N ILE A 20 -12.79 -9.71 27.45
CA ILE A 20 -13.51 -9.69 26.18
C ILE A 20 -13.53 -8.27 25.60
N LEU A 21 -13.81 -7.25 26.43
CA LEU A 21 -13.79 -5.85 26.00
C LEU A 21 -12.40 -5.41 25.54
N THR A 22 -11.35 -5.73 26.29
CA THR A 22 -9.97 -5.39 25.90
C THR A 22 -9.53 -6.15 24.66
N GLY A 23 -9.96 -7.40 24.47
CA GLY A 23 -9.77 -8.17 23.25
C GLY A 23 -10.49 -7.56 22.03
N ILE A 24 -11.75 -7.12 22.20
CA ILE A 24 -12.52 -6.44 21.15
C ILE A 24 -11.90 -5.09 20.79
N ILE A 25 -11.48 -4.29 21.78
CA ILE A 25 -10.78 -3.01 21.57
C ILE A 25 -9.44 -3.24 20.86
N SER A 26 -8.69 -4.27 21.26
CA SER A 26 -7.42 -4.63 20.61
C SER A 26 -7.63 -5.12 19.18
N LEU A 27 -8.68 -5.89 18.89
CA LEU A 27 -9.05 -6.32 17.53
C LEU A 27 -9.48 -5.14 16.64
N ILE A 28 -10.22 -4.18 17.20
CA ILE A 28 -10.60 -2.94 16.50
C ILE A 28 -9.35 -2.11 16.18
N LEU A 29 -8.42 -1.98 17.13
CA LEU A 29 -7.14 -1.28 16.93
C LEU A 29 -6.20 -2.02 15.96
N MET A 30 -6.20 -3.35 15.97
CA MET A 30 -5.38 -4.20 15.08
C MET A 30 -5.98 -4.38 13.67
N ARG A 31 -7.24 -3.99 13.44
CA ARG A 31 -7.90 -4.10 12.13
C ARG A 31 -7.07 -3.47 11.02
N ASN A 32 -6.52 -2.29 11.28
CA ASN A 32 -5.68 -1.55 10.33
C ASN A 32 -4.35 -2.28 10.05
N ILE A 33 -3.79 -2.96 11.06
CA ILE A 33 -2.55 -3.74 10.93
C ILE A 33 -2.80 -5.03 10.13
N ILE A 34 -3.89 -5.74 10.39
CA ILE A 34 -4.23 -6.98 9.65
C ILE A 34 -4.46 -6.66 8.17
N VAL A 35 -5.20 -5.59 7.88
CA VAL A 35 -5.47 -5.14 6.52
C VAL A 35 -4.18 -4.72 5.83
N PHE A 36 -3.33 -3.95 6.52
CA PHE A 36 -2.02 -3.56 6.04
C PHE A 36 -1.15 -4.79 5.69
N VAL A 37 -1.00 -5.73 6.61
CA VAL A 37 -0.19 -6.94 6.40
C VAL A 37 -0.78 -7.82 5.29
N GLY A 38 -2.09 -7.95 5.20
CA GLY A 38 -2.75 -8.71 4.13
C GLY A 38 -2.44 -8.14 2.75
N PHE A 39 -2.64 -6.83 2.56
CA PHE A 39 -2.29 -6.15 1.30
C PHE A 39 -0.78 -6.19 1.03
N LEU A 40 0.06 -6.15 2.07
CA LEU A 40 1.50 -6.24 1.94
C LEU A 40 1.94 -7.59 1.38
N LEU A 41 1.42 -8.69 1.94
CA LEU A 41 1.71 -10.05 1.46
C LEU A 41 1.23 -10.29 0.03
N ILE A 42 0.03 -9.81 -0.32
CA ILE A 42 -0.48 -9.86 -1.70
C ILE A 42 0.47 -9.10 -2.64
N ASN A 43 0.90 -7.90 -2.23
CA ASN A 43 1.76 -7.09 -3.07
C ASN A 43 3.17 -7.67 -3.24
N VAL A 44 3.73 -8.27 -2.18
CA VAL A 44 4.99 -9.04 -2.26
C VAL A 44 4.88 -10.15 -3.28
N PHE A 45 3.80 -10.93 -3.23
CA PHE A 45 3.57 -12.03 -4.17
C PHE A 45 3.47 -11.51 -5.60
N LEU A 46 2.66 -10.48 -5.85
CA LEU A 46 2.50 -9.90 -7.19
C LEU A 46 3.82 -9.35 -7.75
N ASN A 47 4.58 -8.58 -6.96
CA ASN A 47 5.87 -8.03 -7.39
C ASN A 47 6.89 -9.14 -7.69
N TYR A 48 6.93 -10.20 -6.87
CA TYR A 48 7.82 -11.34 -7.11
C TYR A 48 7.50 -12.05 -8.44
N TYR A 49 6.22 -12.29 -8.74
CA TYR A 49 5.82 -12.93 -10.01
C TYR A 49 6.02 -12.03 -11.23
N GLN A 50 5.74 -10.73 -11.10
CA GLN A 50 5.98 -9.76 -12.16
C GLN A 50 7.47 -9.68 -12.52
N GLY A 51 8.34 -9.63 -11.50
CA GLY A 51 9.79 -9.64 -11.70
C GLY A 51 10.31 -10.89 -12.41
N LYS A 52 9.66 -12.05 -12.24
CA LYS A 52 10.00 -13.28 -12.96
C LYS A 52 9.45 -13.38 -14.38
N THR A 53 8.35 -12.70 -14.68
CA THR A 53 7.67 -12.80 -15.97
C THR A 53 8.07 -11.70 -16.95
N GLU A 54 8.87 -10.73 -16.51
CA GLU A 54 9.36 -9.60 -17.31
C GLU A 54 8.24 -8.89 -18.08
N PHE A 55 7.09 -8.69 -17.41
CA PHE A 55 5.96 -8.00 -18.02
C PHE A 55 6.35 -6.58 -18.44
N PRO A 56 5.97 -6.10 -19.64
CA PRO A 56 6.44 -4.83 -20.19
C PRO A 56 5.93 -3.57 -19.46
N PHE A 57 5.04 -3.72 -18.47
CA PHE A 57 4.52 -2.62 -17.67
C PHE A 57 4.15 -3.09 -16.26
N ASP A 58 4.18 -2.17 -15.29
CA ASP A 58 3.87 -2.49 -13.90
C ASP A 58 2.37 -2.66 -13.68
N LEU A 59 1.97 -3.88 -13.31
CA LEU A 59 0.60 -4.26 -13.02
C LEU A 59 0.33 -4.27 -11.51
N THR A 60 1.33 -4.00 -10.68
CA THR A 60 1.15 -4.06 -9.24
C THR A 60 0.42 -2.82 -8.73
N PRO A 61 -0.50 -2.96 -7.75
CA PRO A 61 -1.16 -1.82 -7.12
C PRO A 61 -0.26 -1.11 -6.10
N SER A 62 1.06 -1.34 -6.14
CA SER A 62 2.04 -0.89 -5.13
C SER A 62 1.96 0.60 -4.85
N LEU A 63 1.91 1.39 -5.93
CA LEU A 63 1.87 2.85 -5.89
C LEU A 63 0.57 3.35 -5.26
N VAL A 64 -0.57 2.81 -5.69
CA VAL A 64 -1.89 3.18 -5.18
C VAL A 64 -2.02 2.82 -3.70
N LEU A 65 -1.62 1.60 -3.31
CA LEU A 65 -1.67 1.16 -1.93
C LEU A 65 -0.74 1.98 -1.04
N MET A 66 0.47 2.31 -1.51
CA MET A 66 1.37 3.22 -0.81
C MET A 66 0.72 4.58 -0.56
N ILE A 67 0.08 5.18 -1.58
CA ILE A 67 -0.65 6.46 -1.42
C ILE A 67 -1.76 6.32 -0.39
N ILE A 68 -2.60 5.29 -0.50
CA ILE A 68 -3.73 5.08 0.41
C ILE A 68 -3.25 4.91 1.85
N PHE A 69 -2.24 4.07 2.10
CA PHE A 69 -1.69 3.86 3.43
C PHE A 69 -0.96 5.09 3.96
N SER A 70 -0.28 5.86 3.09
CA SER A 70 0.36 7.11 3.52
C SER A 70 -0.67 8.16 3.95
N VAL A 71 -1.75 8.33 3.19
CA VAL A 71 -2.84 9.27 3.53
C VAL A 71 -3.59 8.84 4.79
N LYS A 72 -3.85 7.53 4.96
CA LYS A 72 -4.71 7.02 6.04
C LYS A 72 -3.98 6.70 7.35
N LEU A 73 -2.75 6.19 7.26
CA LEU A 73 -1.98 5.71 8.42
C LEU A 73 -0.70 6.54 8.65
N GLY A 74 -0.32 7.38 7.68
CA GLY A 74 0.84 8.26 7.75
C GLY A 74 2.03 7.78 6.93
N PHE A 75 2.99 8.68 6.75
CA PHE A 75 4.17 8.52 5.89
C PHE A 75 4.93 7.20 6.09
N VAL A 76 5.17 6.83 7.36
CA VAL A 76 5.95 5.63 7.71
C VAL A 76 5.28 4.36 7.20
N TYR A 77 3.94 4.26 7.29
CA TYR A 77 3.21 3.10 6.78
C TYR A 77 3.31 3.00 5.26
N GLY A 78 3.19 4.12 4.55
CA GLY A 78 3.40 4.17 3.10
C GLY A 78 4.81 3.71 2.71
N LEU A 79 5.85 4.19 3.40
CA LEU A 79 7.23 3.76 3.15
C LEU A 79 7.45 2.28 3.44
N VAL A 80 7.02 1.79 4.60
CA VAL A 80 7.16 0.37 4.96
C VAL A 80 6.47 -0.50 3.92
N PHE A 81 5.29 -0.09 3.44
CA PHE A 81 4.58 -0.79 2.39
C PHE A 81 5.36 -0.82 1.07
N LEU A 82 5.92 0.32 0.65
CA LEU A 82 6.74 0.42 -0.56
C LEU A 82 7.96 -0.50 -0.48
N PHE A 83 8.72 -0.42 0.61
CA PHE A 83 9.98 -1.15 0.74
C PHE A 83 9.76 -2.66 0.85
N LEU A 84 8.90 -3.09 1.77
CA LEU A 84 8.65 -4.51 2.00
C LEU A 84 7.80 -5.11 0.86
N GLY A 85 6.84 -4.36 0.34
CA GLY A 85 5.87 -4.85 -0.64
C GLY A 85 6.32 -4.80 -2.09
N SER A 86 7.25 -3.91 -2.46
CA SER A 86 7.66 -3.70 -3.85
C SER A 86 9.17 -3.69 -4.05
N VAL A 87 9.93 -2.89 -3.30
CA VAL A 87 11.38 -2.72 -3.54
C VAL A 87 12.14 -4.01 -3.26
N ILE A 88 11.99 -4.60 -2.08
CA ILE A 88 12.71 -5.81 -1.70
C ILE A 88 12.37 -7.00 -2.62
N PRO A 89 11.08 -7.30 -2.89
CA PRO A 89 10.72 -8.38 -3.83
C PRO A 89 11.29 -8.15 -5.23
N SER A 90 11.26 -6.92 -5.74
CA SER A 90 11.79 -6.58 -7.06
C SER A 90 13.30 -6.74 -7.14
N VAL A 91 14.03 -6.30 -6.11
CA VAL A 91 15.49 -6.47 -6.03
C VAL A 91 15.88 -7.94 -5.94
N VAL A 92 15.13 -8.74 -5.19
CA VAL A 92 15.36 -10.19 -5.07
C VAL A 92 15.07 -10.91 -6.39
N ALA A 93 14.06 -10.47 -7.15
CA ALA A 93 13.66 -11.12 -8.40
C ALA A 93 14.50 -10.69 -9.61
N ALA A 94 14.82 -9.40 -9.74
CA ALA A 94 15.38 -8.80 -10.96
C ALA A 94 16.67 -7.98 -10.74
N GLY A 95 17.13 -7.81 -9.50
CA GLY A 95 18.32 -7.02 -9.17
C GLY A 95 18.06 -5.51 -9.01
N PHE A 96 19.10 -4.75 -8.67
CA PHE A 96 19.02 -3.30 -8.43
C PHE A 96 19.56 -2.52 -9.62
N ASN A 97 18.76 -1.62 -10.21
CA ASN A 97 19.19 -0.75 -11.30
C ASN A 97 18.96 0.75 -10.99
N HIS A 98 19.47 1.62 -11.85
CA HIS A 98 19.34 3.08 -11.71
C HIS A 98 17.88 3.56 -11.80
N MET A 99 17.02 2.85 -12.53
CA MET A 99 15.57 3.12 -12.60
C MET A 99 14.87 2.79 -11.28
N THR A 100 15.33 1.77 -10.54
CA THR A 100 14.84 1.43 -9.20
C THR A 100 15.10 2.57 -8.22
N PHE A 101 16.28 3.18 -8.27
CA PHE A 101 16.61 4.33 -7.42
C PHE A 101 15.72 5.55 -7.69
N LEU A 102 15.48 5.86 -8.97
CA LEU A 102 14.58 6.94 -9.38
C LEU A 102 13.14 6.67 -8.92
N PHE A 103 12.66 5.43 -9.09
CA PHE A 103 11.34 5.02 -8.62
C PHE A 103 11.20 5.17 -7.10
N VAL A 104 12.16 4.69 -6.31
CA VAL A 104 12.14 4.82 -4.84
C VAL A 104 12.15 6.28 -4.41
N SER A 105 13.01 7.11 -5.01
CA SER A 105 13.11 8.54 -4.68
C SER A 105 11.79 9.25 -4.92
N LEU A 106 11.17 8.98 -6.06
CA LEU A 106 9.89 9.59 -6.42
C LEU A 106 8.74 9.07 -5.56
N ALA A 107 8.73 7.78 -5.25
CA ALA A 107 7.76 7.17 -4.35
C ALA A 107 7.87 7.73 -2.92
N ILE A 108 9.07 8.05 -2.42
CA ILE A 108 9.27 8.75 -1.14
C ILE A 108 8.60 10.12 -1.18
N VAL A 109 8.82 10.91 -2.24
CA VAL A 109 8.19 12.24 -2.39
C VAL A 109 6.66 12.12 -2.43
N VAL A 110 6.14 11.19 -3.24
CA VAL A 110 4.69 10.95 -3.36
C VAL A 110 4.09 10.48 -2.03
N SER A 111 4.79 9.61 -1.29
CA SER A 111 4.36 9.15 0.03
C SER A 111 4.36 10.30 1.03
N TYR A 112 5.38 11.17 1.02
CA TYR A 112 5.43 12.34 1.89
C TYR A 112 4.27 13.29 1.61
N LEU A 113 4.04 13.65 0.34
CA LEU A 113 2.88 14.44 -0.05
C LEU A 113 1.58 13.76 0.38
N GLY A 114 1.44 12.46 0.12
CA GLY A 114 0.38 11.58 0.61
C GLY A 114 0.01 11.84 2.08
N SER A 115 1.02 11.85 2.95
CA SER A 115 0.84 12.05 4.39
C SER A 115 0.42 13.46 4.79
N LEU A 116 0.72 14.48 3.98
CA LEU A 116 0.31 15.87 4.20
C LEU A 116 -1.14 16.13 3.76
N GLY A 117 -1.70 15.22 2.96
CA GLY A 117 -3.06 15.30 2.45
C GLY A 117 -4.12 15.06 3.52
N ILE A 118 -4.40 16.06 4.36
CA ILE A 118 -5.58 16.07 5.24
C ILE A 118 -6.81 16.39 4.39
N THR A 119 -7.26 15.42 3.59
CA THR A 119 -8.39 15.60 2.68
C THR A 119 -9.44 14.51 2.88
N ASN A 120 -10.71 14.91 2.83
CA ASN A 120 -11.83 13.96 2.85
C ASN A 120 -11.97 13.22 1.51
N ASN A 121 -11.37 13.73 0.43
CA ASN A 121 -11.49 13.17 -0.91
C ASN A 121 -10.19 12.48 -1.37
N LEU A 122 -9.99 11.27 -0.83
CA LEU A 122 -8.85 10.40 -1.16
C LEU A 122 -8.72 10.13 -2.67
N ILE A 123 -9.85 10.06 -3.40
CA ILE A 123 -9.85 9.80 -4.84
C ILE A 123 -9.25 10.99 -5.57
N LEU A 124 -9.74 12.21 -5.32
CA LEU A 124 -9.24 13.40 -5.99
C LEU A 124 -7.76 13.65 -5.66
N TYR A 125 -7.39 13.47 -4.38
CA TYR A 125 -6.01 13.65 -3.94
C TYR A 125 -5.07 12.58 -4.52
N GLY A 126 -5.49 11.32 -4.50
CA GLY A 126 -4.77 10.21 -5.10
C GLY A 126 -4.58 10.37 -6.61
N LEU A 127 -5.62 10.86 -7.33
CA LEU A 127 -5.51 11.16 -8.75
C LEU A 127 -4.46 12.23 -9.03
N GLY A 128 -4.39 13.28 -8.21
CA GLY A 128 -3.38 14.32 -8.32
C GLY A 128 -1.96 13.78 -8.12
N LEU A 129 -1.76 12.90 -7.13
CA LEU A 129 -0.48 12.27 -6.85
C LEU A 129 -0.05 11.28 -7.96
N ILE A 130 -0.98 10.48 -8.47
CA ILE A 130 -0.72 9.58 -9.60
C ILE A 130 -0.37 10.38 -10.85
N LEU A 131 -1.12 11.45 -11.15
CA LEU A 131 -0.83 12.33 -12.28
C LEU A 131 0.55 12.96 -12.15
N PHE A 132 0.88 13.51 -10.98
CA PHE A 132 2.20 14.09 -10.70
C PHE A 132 3.33 13.07 -10.96
N GLN A 133 3.19 11.86 -10.42
CA GLN A 133 4.15 10.79 -10.63
C GLN A 133 4.28 10.40 -12.10
N SER A 134 3.17 10.20 -12.80
CA SER A 134 3.16 9.79 -14.21
C SER A 134 3.72 10.87 -15.14
N VAL A 135 3.50 12.15 -14.85
CA VAL A 135 4.09 13.26 -15.61
C VAL A 135 5.61 13.26 -15.46
N ILE A 136 6.13 13.13 -14.24
CA ILE A 136 7.57 13.06 -14.03
C ILE A 136 8.16 11.81 -14.68
N ALA A 137 7.52 10.65 -14.51
CA ALA A 137 7.95 9.41 -15.15
C ALA A 137 7.97 9.52 -16.67
N PHE A 138 6.99 10.22 -17.28
CA PHE A 138 6.95 10.48 -18.71
C PHE A 138 8.12 11.35 -19.17
N PHE A 139 8.42 12.44 -18.46
CA PHE A 139 9.57 13.29 -18.81
C PHE A 139 10.90 12.55 -18.68
N ILE A 140 11.06 11.73 -17.64
CA ILE A 140 12.24 10.89 -17.46
C ILE A 140 12.34 9.85 -18.58
N ALA A 141 11.25 9.13 -18.87
CA ALA A 141 11.23 8.13 -19.94
C ALA A 141 11.62 8.74 -21.28
N LYS A 142 11.05 9.91 -21.62
CA LYS A 142 11.39 10.64 -22.85
C LYS A 142 12.84 11.15 -22.88
N PHE A 143 13.44 11.42 -21.72
CA PHE A 143 14.83 11.88 -21.65
C PHE A 143 15.84 10.73 -21.83
N PHE A 144 15.51 9.53 -21.35
CA PHE A 144 16.41 8.37 -21.36
C PHE A 144 16.14 7.37 -22.50
N SER A 145 14.98 7.43 -23.15
CA SER A 145 14.59 6.51 -24.22
C SER A 145 13.68 7.17 -25.25
N ASP A 146 14.05 7.07 -26.52
CA ASP A 146 13.21 7.44 -27.66
C ASP A 146 12.28 6.29 -28.09
N ASP A 147 12.31 5.15 -27.41
CA ASP A 147 11.48 3.99 -27.75
C ASP A 147 10.00 4.29 -27.45
N PRO A 148 9.12 4.33 -28.47
CA PRO A 148 7.69 4.56 -28.27
C PRO A 148 7.03 3.54 -27.34
N MET A 149 7.59 2.33 -27.21
CA MET A 149 7.07 1.31 -26.30
C MET A 149 7.25 1.70 -24.82
N THR A 150 8.31 2.44 -24.49
CA THR A 150 8.57 2.93 -23.12
C THR A 150 7.58 4.04 -22.74
N LEU A 151 7.22 4.91 -23.68
CA LEU A 151 6.21 5.94 -23.44
C LEU A 151 4.81 5.33 -23.32
N PHE A 152 4.53 4.31 -24.12
CA PHE A 152 3.27 3.56 -24.05
C PHE A 152 3.10 2.83 -22.71
N SER A 153 4.16 2.24 -22.14
CA SER A 153 4.10 1.56 -20.85
C SER A 153 3.81 2.50 -19.68
N VAL A 154 4.39 3.71 -19.69
CA VAL A 154 4.08 4.77 -18.70
C VAL A 154 2.62 5.21 -18.79
N PHE A 155 2.10 5.36 -20.01
CA PHE A 155 0.70 5.72 -20.23
C PHE A 155 -0.26 4.62 -19.76
N LEU A 156 -0.01 3.35 -20.13
CA LEU A 156 -0.81 2.22 -19.64
C LEU A 156 -0.77 2.10 -18.11
N GLY A 157 0.43 2.24 -17.52
CA GLY A 157 0.62 2.23 -16.07
C GLY A 157 -0.20 3.32 -15.37
N PHE A 158 -0.32 4.52 -15.96
CA PHE A 158 -1.19 5.58 -15.44
C PHE A 158 -2.66 5.15 -15.39
N PHE A 159 -3.21 4.59 -16.47
CA PHE A 159 -4.60 4.11 -16.51
C PHE A 159 -4.86 2.98 -15.52
N VAL A 160 -3.94 2.01 -15.44
CA VAL A 160 -4.03 0.90 -14.48
C VAL A 160 -4.07 1.43 -13.05
N ASN A 161 -3.21 2.40 -12.72
CA ASN A 161 -3.21 3.03 -11.40
C ASN A 161 -4.49 3.82 -11.10
N ILE A 162 -5.11 4.46 -12.09
CA ILE A 162 -6.43 5.10 -11.91
C ILE A 162 -7.49 4.05 -11.57
N VAL A 163 -7.56 2.96 -12.35
CA VAL A 163 -8.54 1.89 -12.11
C VAL A 163 -8.36 1.29 -10.72
N TYR A 164 -7.11 1.03 -10.32
CA TYR A 164 -6.80 0.57 -8.97
C TYR A 164 -7.19 1.59 -7.90
N LEU A 165 -6.94 2.88 -8.12
CA LEU A 165 -7.34 3.90 -7.15
C LEU A 165 -8.86 3.92 -6.95
N LEU A 166 -9.65 3.84 -8.02
CA LEU A 166 -11.10 3.82 -7.94
C LEU A 166 -11.63 2.60 -7.17
N ILE A 167 -11.08 1.41 -7.43
CA ILE A 167 -11.50 0.16 -6.78
C ILE A 167 -11.02 0.10 -5.33
N LEU A 168 -9.72 0.30 -5.11
CA LEU A 168 -9.07 0.12 -3.81
C LEU A 168 -9.41 1.24 -2.83
N SER A 169 -9.62 2.48 -3.28
CA SER A 169 -10.09 3.55 -2.38
C SER A 169 -11.48 3.25 -1.81
N GLY A 170 -12.37 2.62 -2.60
CA GLY A 170 -13.70 2.20 -2.15
C GLY A 170 -13.65 1.03 -1.16
N ILE A 171 -12.78 0.05 -1.38
CA ILE A 171 -12.61 -1.11 -0.50
C ILE A 171 -11.88 -0.71 0.80
N ILE A 172 -10.70 -0.11 0.66
CA ILE A 172 -9.84 0.23 1.80
C ILE A 172 -10.41 1.40 2.61
N GLY A 173 -11.07 2.36 1.95
CA GLY A 173 -11.77 3.45 2.63
C GLY A 173 -12.88 2.96 3.57
N LYS A 174 -13.60 1.89 3.21
CA LYS A 174 -14.63 1.27 4.07
C LYS A 174 -14.05 0.41 5.20
N ILE A 175 -12.82 -0.08 5.02
CA ILE A 175 -12.18 -1.02 5.95
C ILE A 175 -11.23 -0.31 6.93
N LEU A 176 -10.70 0.86 6.61
CA LEU A 176 -9.80 1.63 7.49
C LEU A 176 -10.49 2.75 8.29
N VAL A 177 -11.74 3.11 7.95
CA VAL A 177 -12.59 4.08 8.69
C VAL A 177 -13.55 3.31 9.61
#